data_AF-A0A972IBU3-F1
#
_entry.id   AF-A0A972IBU3-F1
#
_cell.length_a   1.000
_cell.length_b   1.000
_cell.length_c   1.000
_cell.angle_alpha   90.00
_cell.angle_beta   90.00
_cell.angle_gamma   90.00
#
_symmetry.space_group_name_H-M   'P 1'
#
loop_
_entity.id
_entity.type
_entity.pdbx_description
1 polymer ?
#
loop_
_entity_poly.entity_id
_entity_poly.type
_entity_poly.pdbx_seq_one_letter_code
_entity_poly.pdbx_strand_id
1 'polypeptide(L)'
;MYKMNEVDVLKTKILASIANLYDNMTPGNSDPDELADALGDVVLYTFLLGKKTGFDFDRVREEACHKIRLLLISDYTDVSNDDLCLLAQYLGA
;
A
#
# COMPACT_ATOMS: atom_id res chain seq x y z
N MET A 1 11.08 0.90 -30.05
CA MET A 1 10.17 1.17 -28.92
C MET A 1 10.41 0.12 -27.85
N TYR A 2 10.72 0.51 -26.62
CA TYR A 2 10.80 -0.42 -25.49
C TYR A 2 9.39 -0.94 -25.20
N LYS A 3 9.19 -2.26 -25.20
CA LYS A 3 7.93 -2.88 -24.80
C LYS A 3 7.97 -3.07 -23.29
N MET A 4 7.14 -2.34 -22.56
CA MET A 4 7.01 -2.52 -21.12
C MET A 4 6.61 -3.96 -20.82
N ASN A 5 7.36 -4.59 -19.92
CA ASN A 5 6.96 -5.89 -19.40
C ASN A 5 5.87 -5.69 -18.33
N GLU A 6 5.25 -6.78 -17.89
CA GLU A 6 4.14 -6.74 -16.94
C GLU A 6 4.55 -6.13 -15.58
N VAL A 7 5.81 -6.32 -15.17
CA VAL A 7 6.36 -5.70 -13.95
C VAL A 7 6.44 -4.18 -14.10
N ASP A 8 6.86 -3.68 -15.26
CA ASP A 8 6.91 -2.24 -15.53
C ASP A 8 5.50 -1.63 -15.53
N VAL A 9 4.52 -2.34 -16.12
CA VAL A 9 3.11 -1.91 -16.12
C VAL A 9 2.58 -1.79 -14.68
N LEU A 10 2.84 -2.78 -13.83
CA LEU A 10 2.39 -2.76 -12.43
C LEU A 10 3.03 -1.62 -11.63
N LYS A 11 4.33 -1.37 -11.83
CA LYS A 11 5.01 -0.20 -11.21
C LYS A 11 4.38 1.11 -11.66
N THR A 12 4.09 1.26 -12.96
CA THR A 12 3.44 2.47 -13.48
C THR A 12 2.03 2.64 -12.91
N LYS A 13 1.27 1.56 -12.75
CA LYS A 13 -0.06 1.61 -12.12
C LYS A 13 0.01 2.07 -10.67
N ILE A 14 0.94 1.54 -9.87
CA ILE A 14 1.17 2.00 -8.49
C ILE A 14 1.49 3.51 -8.46
N LEU A 15 2.39 3.97 -9.35
CA LEU A 15 2.73 5.40 -9.44
C LEU A 15 1.52 6.27 -9.83
N ALA A 16 0.68 5.80 -10.76
CA ALA A 16 -0.54 6.50 -11.16
C ALA A 16 -1.56 6.58 -10.02
N SER A 17 -1.76 5.49 -9.27
CA SER A 17 -2.65 5.48 -8.11
C SER A 17 -2.14 6.42 -7.01
N ILE A 18 -0.82 6.47 -6.76
CA ILE A 18 -0.22 7.43 -5.83
C ILE A 18 -0.43 8.87 -6.31
N ALA A 19 -0.24 9.15 -7.60
CA ALA A 19 -0.50 10.49 -8.15
C ALA A 19 -1.97 10.91 -7.94
N ASN A 20 -2.91 9.98 -8.16
CA ASN A 20 -4.33 10.21 -7.90
C ASN A 20 -4.61 10.56 -6.42
N LEU A 21 -3.91 9.92 -5.48
CA LEU A 21 -4.02 10.29 -4.06
C LEU A 21 -3.57 11.73 -3.79
N TYR A 22 -2.51 12.21 -4.45
CA TYR A 22 -2.08 13.60 -4.30
C TYR A 22 -3.10 14.60 -4.86
N ASP A 23 -3.75 14.27 -5.97
CA ASP A 23 -4.77 15.13 -6.58
C ASP A 23 -6.04 15.16 -5.71
N ASN A 24 -6.49 13.99 -5.22
CA ASN A 24 -7.76 13.83 -4.50
C ASN A 24 -7.67 14.12 -2.99
N MET A 25 -6.49 14.13 -2.38
CA MET A 25 -6.31 14.52 -0.96
C MET A 25 -6.16 16.03 -0.74
N THR A 26 -6.57 16.86 -1.70
CA THR A 26 -6.57 18.31 -1.50
C THR A 26 -7.63 18.71 -0.45
N PRO A 27 -7.27 19.51 0.57
CA PRO A 27 -8.21 19.88 1.64
C PRO A 27 -9.49 20.52 1.09
N GLY A 28 -10.63 19.90 1.40
CA GLY A 28 -11.96 20.44 1.10
C GLY A 28 -12.67 19.86 -0.12
N ASN A 29 -12.09 18.90 -0.86
CA ASN A 29 -12.73 18.33 -2.05
C ASN A 29 -12.45 16.84 -2.33
N SER A 30 -12.06 16.08 -1.31
CA SER A 30 -11.79 14.64 -1.44
C SER A 30 -13.09 13.85 -1.50
N ASP A 31 -13.40 13.22 -2.63
CA ASP A 31 -14.42 12.19 -2.70
C ASP A 31 -13.93 10.93 -1.95
N PRO A 32 -14.61 10.49 -0.86
CA PRO A 32 -14.21 9.30 -0.11
C PRO A 32 -14.14 8.03 -0.95
N ASP A 33 -15.01 7.91 -1.97
CA ASP A 33 -15.06 6.71 -2.82
C ASP A 33 -13.87 6.68 -3.77
N GLU A 34 -13.49 7.82 -4.37
CA GLU A 34 -12.28 7.92 -5.20
C GLU A 34 -11.00 7.69 -4.39
N LEU A 35 -10.99 8.14 -3.13
CA LEU A 35 -9.88 7.90 -2.23
C LEU A 35 -9.75 6.41 -1.89
N ALA A 36 -10.86 5.75 -1.56
CA ALA A 36 -10.88 4.33 -1.26
C ALA A 36 -10.45 3.48 -2.48
N ASP A 37 -10.89 3.85 -3.68
CA ASP A 37 -10.52 3.20 -4.93
C ASP A 37 -9.00 3.31 -5.18
N ALA A 38 -8.44 4.52 -5.09
CA ALA A 38 -7.00 4.74 -5.27
C ALA A 38 -6.13 3.98 -4.26
N LEU A 39 -6.55 3.94 -2.99
CA LEU A 39 -5.88 3.15 -1.95
C LEU A 39 -5.98 1.64 -2.24
N GLY A 40 -7.15 1.16 -2.66
CA GLY A 40 -7.39 -0.22 -3.05
C GLY A 40 -6.49 -0.65 -4.22
N ASP A 41 -6.34 0.20 -5.22
CA ASP A 41 -5.47 -0.02 -6.36
C ASP A 41 -3.99 -0.13 -5.97
N VAL A 42 -3.50 0.73 -5.06
CA VAL A 42 -2.12 0.64 -4.55
C VAL A 42 -1.89 -0.71 -3.87
N VAL A 43 -2.83 -1.17 -3.05
CA VAL A 43 -2.73 -2.46 -2.35
C VAL A 43 -2.77 -3.62 -3.36
N LEU A 44 -3.74 -3.61 -4.27
CA LEU A 44 -3.93 -4.65 -5.30
C LEU A 44 -2.67 -4.80 -6.16
N TYR A 45 -2.18 -3.71 -6.74
CA TYR A 45 -1.03 -3.75 -7.63
C TYR A 45 0.26 -4.11 -6.90
N THR A 46 0.38 -3.78 -5.61
CA THR A 46 1.51 -4.22 -4.78
C THR A 46 1.55 -5.73 -4.62
N PHE A 47 0.41 -6.37 -4.34
CA PHE A 47 0.33 -7.84 -4.26
C PHE A 47 0.62 -8.51 -5.61
N LEU A 48 0.05 -7.98 -6.70
CA LEU A 48 0.31 -8.49 -8.05
C LEU A 48 1.79 -8.33 -8.44
N LEU A 49 2.41 -7.21 -8.07
CA LEU A 49 3.84 -6.97 -8.30
C LEU A 49 4.68 -8.01 -7.54
N GLY A 50 4.38 -8.25 -6.26
CA GLY A 50 5.01 -9.31 -5.47
C GLY A 50 4.91 -10.68 -6.15
N LYS A 51 3.72 -11.03 -6.67
CA LYS A 51 3.52 -12.27 -7.42
C LYS A 51 4.37 -12.37 -8.67
N LYS A 52 4.52 -11.28 -9.42
CA LYS A 52 5.34 -11.24 -10.64
C LYS A 52 6.84 -11.22 -10.37
N THR A 53 7.26 -10.80 -9.18
CA THR A 53 8.67 -10.82 -8.77
C THR A 53 9.07 -12.09 -8.01
N GLY A 54 8.13 -13.02 -7.80
CA GLY A 54 8.41 -14.36 -7.26
C GLY A 54 7.96 -14.59 -5.81
N PHE A 55 7.28 -13.63 -5.20
CA PHE A 55 6.70 -13.77 -3.86
C PHE A 55 5.24 -14.23 -3.95
N ASP A 56 4.76 -15.01 -3.00
CA ASP A 56 3.32 -15.19 -2.84
C ASP A 56 2.69 -14.01 -2.07
N PHE A 57 1.36 -14.00 -1.98
CA PHE A 57 0.64 -12.94 -1.28
C PHE A 57 0.88 -13.00 0.23
N ASP A 58 1.05 -14.20 0.79
CA ASP A 58 1.35 -14.39 2.21
C ASP A 58 2.67 -13.74 2.59
N ARG A 59 3.71 -13.87 1.76
CA ARG A 59 5.02 -13.25 2.01
C ARG A 59 4.95 -11.72 2.09
N VAL A 60 4.15 -11.09 1.21
CA VAL A 60 3.95 -9.63 1.24
C VAL A 60 3.18 -9.21 2.49
N ARG A 61 2.15 -9.98 2.88
CA ARG A 61 1.41 -9.75 4.13
C ARG A 61 2.31 -9.89 5.35
N GLU A 62 3.08 -10.97 5.44
CA GLU A 62 4.00 -11.24 6.56
C GLU A 62 5.03 -10.12 6.73
N GLU A 63 5.58 -9.62 5.63
CA GLU A 63 6.49 -8.48 5.64
C GLU A 63 5.81 -7.20 6.15
N ALA A 64 4.55 -6.96 5.79
CA ALA A 64 3.76 -5.86 6.34
C ALA A 64 3.52 -6.03 7.85
N CYS A 65 3.14 -7.22 8.31
CA CYS A 65 2.98 -7.53 9.74
C CYS A 65 4.29 -7.33 10.51
N HIS A 66 5.42 -7.73 9.94
CA HIS A 66 6.73 -7.52 10.53
C HIS A 66 7.04 -6.03 10.71
N LYS A 67 6.79 -5.21 9.69
CA LYS A 67 6.98 -3.75 9.75
C LYS A 67 6.09 -3.09 10.79
N ILE A 68 4.84 -3.52 10.93
CA ILE A 68 3.93 -3.01 11.97
C ILE A 68 4.50 -3.29 13.37
N ARG A 69 4.97 -4.52 13.62
CA ARG A 69 5.62 -4.88 14.88
C ARG A 69 6.86 -4.04 15.16
N LEU A 70 7.67 -3.74 14.13
CA LEU A 70 8.83 -2.86 14.26
C LEU A 70 8.43 -1.41 14.59
N LEU A 71 7.37 -0.90 13.97
CA LEU A 71 6.88 0.46 14.24
C LEU A 71 6.31 0.58 15.67
N LEU A 72 5.60 -0.44 16.16
CA LEU A 72 5.04 -0.46 17.52
C LEU A 72 6.09 -0.47 18.63
N ILE A 73 7.30 -0.99 18.37
CA ILE A 73 8.42 -0.95 19.31
C ILE A 73 9.34 0.26 19.11
N SER A 74 9.11 1.05 18.05
CA SER A 74 9.90 2.24 17.75
C SER A 74 9.36 3.44 18.52
N ASP A 75 10.22 4.10 19.29
CA ASP A 75 9.86 5.36 19.99
C ASP A 75 9.72 6.56 19.03
N TYR A 76 10.08 6.39 17.75
CA TYR A 76 9.97 7.41 16.71
C TYR A 76 9.18 6.87 15.52
N THR A 77 7.89 7.20 15.47
CA THR A 77 7.01 6.96 14.33
C THR A 77 6.08 8.15 14.15
N ASP A 78 5.93 8.61 12.91
CA ASP A 78 4.96 9.66 12.54
C ASP A 78 3.52 9.08 12.45
N VAL A 79 3.36 7.78 12.70
CA VAL A 79 2.10 7.03 12.60
C VAL A 79 1.55 6.76 14.00
N SER A 80 0.25 6.94 14.18
CA SER A 80 -0.46 6.68 15.44
C SER A 80 -0.32 5.21 15.89
N ASN A 81 0.08 5.01 17.16
CA ASN A 81 0.17 3.68 17.76
C ASN A 81 -1.20 2.97 17.83
N ASP A 82 -2.29 3.71 18.00
CA ASP A 82 -3.64 3.13 18.05
C ASP A 82 -4.03 2.56 16.67
N ASP A 83 -3.73 3.30 15.60
CA ASP A 83 -3.99 2.85 14.23
C ASP A 83 -3.13 1.64 13.85
N LEU A 84 -1.87 1.61 14.31
CA LEU A 84 -0.98 0.45 14.13
C LEU A 84 -1.50 -0.78 14.87
N CYS A 85 -2.05 -0.61 16.09
CA CYS A 85 -2.66 -1.71 16.84
C CYS A 85 -3.91 -2.26 16.13
N LEU A 86 -4.78 -1.38 15.62
CA LEU A 86 -5.97 -1.78 14.86
C LEU A 86 -5.59 -2.51 13.57
N LEU A 87 -4.60 -2.02 12.85
CA LEU A 87 -4.10 -2.64 11.64
C LEU A 87 -3.44 -4.01 11.93
N ALA A 88 -2.67 -4.11 13.02
CA ALA A 88 -2.09 -5.37 13.47
C ALA A 88 -3.17 -6.42 13.73
N GLN A 89 -4.22 -6.04 14.47
CA GLN A 89 -5.35 -6.93 14.75
C GLN A 89 -6.06 -7.37 13.46
N TYR A 90 -6.29 -6.45 12.53
CA TYR A 90 -6.94 -6.76 11.24
C TYR A 90 -6.12 -7.75 10.40
N LEU A 91 -4.80 -7.59 10.35
CA LEU A 91 -3.91 -8.45 9.57
C LEU A 91 -3.54 -9.77 10.27
N GLY A 92 -3.96 -9.97 11.53
CA GLY A 92 -3.56 -11.12 12.35
C GLY A 92 -2.08 -11.10 12.75
N ALA A 93 -1.52 -9.89 12.91
CA ALA A 93 -0.14 -9.64 13.31
C ALA A 93 0.06 -9.70 14.83
#